data_AF-A0A0B6YXD9-F1
#
_entry.id   AF-A0A0B6YXD9-F1
#
_cell.length_a   1.000
_cell.length_b   1.000
_cell.length_c   1.000
_cell.angle_alpha   90.00
_cell.angle_beta   90.00
_cell.angle_gamma   90.00
#
_symmetry.space_group_name_H-M   'P 1'
#
loop_
_entity.id
_entity.type
_entity.pdbx_description
1 polymer ?
#
loop_
_entity_poly.entity_id
_entity_poly.type
_entity_poly.pdbx_seq_one_letter_code
_entity_poly.pdbx_strand_id
1 'polypeptide(L)'
;LRSMEVKANAVGWQNEVIASCYMNLGSLEFYTRKNYKKAEDYTRKAIEILELNEVKLEQNEMWQAQENLILMLICQNKWEEALPIFRFVFTMLQRENKVMQGASSVHKEMIRYLISKELYEEAANIAQCHLRIQAFQQPNVYILLDYCDKRCQSRPYRPQELTVTYALEELWPGNNELTDYVVQNYVLPVNDVDLFMKMLRTMDKLNPEFKWTSYKI
;
A
#
# COMPACT_ATOMS: atom_id res chain seq x y z
N LEU A 1 -15.24 7.06 27.17
CA LEU A 1 -16.60 7.64 27.20
C LEU A 1 -16.68 8.82 28.16
N ARG A 2 -16.47 8.65 29.47
CA ARG A 2 -16.51 9.77 30.45
C ARG A 2 -15.66 11.01 30.09
N SER A 3 -14.42 10.82 29.60
CA SER A 3 -13.58 11.95 29.16
C SER A 3 -14.13 12.67 27.92
N MET A 4 -14.80 11.94 27.02
CA MET A 4 -15.40 12.51 25.81
C MET A 4 -16.64 13.32 26.15
N GLU A 5 -17.48 12.84 27.07
CA GLU A 5 -18.66 13.58 27.56
C GLU A 5 -18.26 14.91 28.20
N VAL A 6 -17.22 14.94 29.02
CA VAL A 6 -16.71 16.18 29.62
C VAL A 6 -16.25 17.15 28.54
N LYS A 7 -15.51 16.68 27.52
CA LYS A 7 -15.10 17.53 26.39
C LYS A 7 -16.30 18.03 25.60
N ALA A 8 -17.25 17.16 25.29
CA ALA A 8 -18.44 17.52 24.51
C ALA A 8 -19.32 18.54 25.25
N ASN A 9 -19.42 18.47 26.57
CA ASN A 9 -20.12 19.46 27.38
C ASN A 9 -19.42 20.84 27.37
N ALA A 10 -18.10 20.88 27.13
CA ALA A 10 -17.33 22.12 27.09
C ALA A 10 -17.33 22.78 25.70
N VAL A 11 -17.19 21.99 24.63
CA VAL A 11 -17.02 22.52 23.25
C VAL A 11 -18.20 22.23 22.32
N GLY A 12 -19.17 21.42 22.74
CA GLY A 12 -20.27 20.93 21.93
C GLY A 12 -19.97 19.58 21.26
N TRP A 13 -21.02 18.77 21.03
CA TRP A 13 -20.91 17.45 20.40
C TRP A 13 -20.48 17.47 18.94
N GLN A 14 -20.68 18.59 18.25
CA GLN A 14 -20.33 18.78 16.85
C GLN A 14 -18.96 19.46 16.66
N ASN A 15 -18.16 19.61 17.70
CA ASN A 15 -16.83 20.20 17.58
C ASN A 15 -15.81 19.18 17.04
N GLU A 16 -14.85 19.61 16.22
CA GLU A 16 -13.79 18.76 15.64
C GLU A 16 -12.99 17.94 16.68
N VAL A 17 -12.82 18.46 17.91
CA VAL A 17 -12.15 17.72 19.00
C VAL A 17 -12.91 16.42 19.35
N ILE A 18 -14.24 16.41 19.16
CA ILE A 18 -15.08 15.24 19.37
C ILE A 18 -14.89 14.22 18.23
N ALA A 19 -14.66 14.67 16.99
CA ALA A 19 -14.29 13.77 15.89
C ALA A 19 -13.00 12.99 16.21
N SER A 20 -11.97 13.68 16.73
CA SER A 20 -10.74 13.03 17.19
C SER A 20 -11.00 12.01 18.31
N CYS A 21 -11.93 12.28 19.22
CA CYS A 21 -12.33 11.32 20.24
C CYS A 21 -13.01 10.08 19.63
N TYR A 22 -13.87 10.26 18.64
CA TYR A 22 -14.49 9.15 17.91
C TYR A 22 -13.46 8.32 17.14
N MET A 23 -12.50 8.95 16.45
CA MET A 23 -11.41 8.22 15.78
C MET A 23 -10.61 7.36 16.77
N ASN A 24 -10.31 7.88 17.96
CA ASN A 24 -9.61 7.12 18.99
C ASN A 24 -10.45 5.95 19.51
N LEU A 25 -11.76 6.12 19.67
CA LEU A 25 -12.67 5.02 20.01
C LEU A 25 -12.75 3.97 18.89
N GLY A 26 -12.77 4.42 17.63
CA GLY A 26 -12.71 3.56 16.45
C GLY A 26 -11.44 2.70 16.45
N SER A 27 -10.28 3.33 16.65
CA SER A 27 -8.99 2.64 16.78
C SER A 27 -8.96 1.65 17.95
N LEU A 28 -9.54 1.99 19.11
CA LEU A 28 -9.64 1.07 20.24
C LEU A 28 -10.48 -0.17 19.91
N GLU A 29 -11.64 0.02 19.30
CA GLU A 29 -12.51 -1.07 18.87
C GLU A 29 -11.81 -1.94 17.80
N PHE A 30 -11.10 -1.30 16.86
CA PHE A 30 -10.38 -1.99 15.78
C PHE A 30 -9.18 -2.80 16.30
N TYR A 31 -8.22 -2.16 16.97
CA TYR A 31 -6.96 -2.81 17.33
C TYR A 31 -7.09 -3.73 18.54
N THR A 32 -7.82 -3.30 19.57
CA THR A 32 -7.86 -4.01 20.86
C THR A 32 -9.00 -5.01 20.90
N ARG A 33 -10.20 -4.61 20.47
CA ARG A 33 -11.40 -5.44 20.61
C ARG A 33 -11.75 -6.24 19.36
N LYS A 34 -11.08 -5.94 18.24
CA LYS A 34 -11.35 -6.55 16.92
C LYS A 34 -12.82 -6.42 16.51
N ASN A 35 -13.50 -5.38 17.00
CA ASN A 35 -14.89 -5.09 16.68
C ASN A 35 -14.94 -4.08 15.51
N TYR A 36 -14.74 -4.59 14.31
CA TYR A 36 -14.62 -3.77 13.11
C TYR A 36 -15.90 -3.01 12.78
N LYS A 37 -17.08 -3.58 13.05
CA LYS A 37 -18.35 -2.91 12.81
C LYS A 37 -18.53 -1.68 13.70
N LYS A 38 -18.22 -1.82 15.00
CA LYS A 38 -18.31 -0.69 15.93
C LYS A 38 -17.21 0.34 15.69
N ALA A 39 -16.03 -0.11 15.26
CA ALA A 39 -14.97 0.78 14.82
C ALA A 39 -15.42 1.65 13.64
N GLU A 40 -16.04 1.03 12.62
CA GLU A 40 -16.62 1.70 11.47
C GLU A 40 -17.66 2.75 11.91
N ASP A 41 -18.59 2.38 12.79
CA ASP A 41 -19.64 3.29 13.27
C ASP A 41 -19.05 4.52 13.97
N TYR A 42 -17.98 4.37 14.75
CA TYR A 42 -17.29 5.51 15.37
C TYR A 42 -16.55 6.36 14.34
N THR A 43 -15.85 5.75 13.38
CA THR A 43 -15.13 6.51 12.35
C THR A 43 -16.09 7.30 11.45
N ARG A 44 -17.24 6.74 11.09
CA ARG A 44 -18.27 7.48 10.33
C ARG A 44 -18.79 8.69 11.08
N LYS A 45 -19.02 8.58 12.39
CA LYS A 45 -19.40 9.73 13.23
C LYS A 45 -18.30 10.80 13.28
N ALA A 46 -17.03 10.40 13.29
CA ALA A 46 -15.93 11.35 13.21
C ALA A 46 -15.96 12.09 11.87
N ILE A 47 -16.12 11.37 10.75
CA ILE A 47 -16.21 11.95 9.41
C ILE A 47 -17.39 12.93 9.31
N GLU A 48 -18.58 12.55 9.80
CA GLU A 48 -19.77 13.42 9.82
C GLU A 48 -19.48 14.75 10.55
N ILE A 49 -18.83 14.71 11.71
CA ILE A 49 -18.44 15.92 12.45
C ILE A 49 -17.43 16.75 11.65
N LEU A 50 -16.42 16.12 11.03
CA LEU A 50 -15.42 16.83 10.23
C LEU A 50 -16.06 17.51 9.01
N GLU A 51 -17.01 16.84 8.35
CA GLU A 51 -17.79 17.41 7.23
C GLU A 51 -18.65 18.58 7.70
N LEU A 52 -19.31 18.48 8.86
CA LEU A 52 -20.08 19.57 9.45
C LEU A 52 -19.25 20.83 9.77
N ASN A 53 -17.96 20.65 10.04
CA ASN A 53 -17.02 21.76 10.28
C ASN A 53 -16.25 22.15 9.00
N GLU A 54 -16.68 21.68 7.83
CA GLU A 54 -16.07 21.98 6.53
C GLU A 54 -14.57 21.63 6.44
N VAL A 55 -14.12 20.64 7.22
CA VAL A 55 -12.74 20.16 7.17
C VAL A 55 -12.49 19.51 5.81
N LYS A 56 -11.51 20.03 5.08
CA LYS A 56 -11.19 19.59 3.73
C LYS A 56 -10.39 18.29 3.75
N LEU A 57 -10.49 17.51 2.67
CA LEU A 57 -9.76 16.25 2.53
C LEU A 57 -8.25 16.43 2.68
N GLU A 58 -7.68 17.55 2.25
CA GLU A 58 -6.24 17.83 2.32
C GLU A 58 -5.72 18.03 3.76
N GLN A 59 -6.63 18.25 4.72
CA GLN A 59 -6.31 18.34 6.14
C GLN A 59 -6.19 16.94 6.75
N ASN A 60 -5.26 16.79 7.68
CA ASN A 60 -4.82 15.49 8.18
C ASN A 60 -5.93 14.69 8.82
N GLU A 61 -6.78 15.37 9.57
CA GLU A 61 -7.91 14.79 10.29
C GLU A 61 -8.88 14.08 9.34
N MET A 62 -9.19 14.71 8.20
CA MET A 62 -10.16 14.17 7.24
C MET A 62 -9.61 12.95 6.50
N TRP A 63 -8.45 13.03 5.85
CA TRP A 63 -7.95 11.87 5.10
C TRP A 63 -7.56 10.70 6.00
N GLN A 64 -7.07 10.96 7.22
CA GLN A 64 -6.80 9.87 8.18
C GLN A 64 -8.08 9.19 8.65
N ALA A 65 -9.17 9.93 8.85
CA ALA A 65 -10.46 9.34 9.16
C ALA A 65 -10.98 8.47 7.99
N GLN A 66 -10.79 8.92 6.75
CA GLN A 66 -11.15 8.13 5.56
C GLN A 66 -10.29 6.87 5.42
N GLU A 67 -8.97 6.93 5.67
CA GLU A 67 -8.12 5.73 5.66
C GLU A 67 -8.48 4.72 6.76
N ASN A 68 -8.82 5.21 7.96
CA ASN A 68 -9.34 4.37 9.02
C ASN A 68 -10.63 3.65 8.58
N LEU A 69 -11.53 4.37 7.89
CA LEU A 69 -12.76 3.79 7.36
C LEU A 69 -12.44 2.72 6.31
N ILE A 70 -11.53 2.98 5.37
CA ILE A 70 -11.07 1.99 4.38
C ILE A 70 -10.59 0.72 5.06
N LEU A 71 -9.72 0.83 6.07
CA LEU A 71 -9.20 -0.32 6.79
C LEU A 71 -10.31 -1.14 7.48
N MET A 72 -11.29 -0.45 8.09
CA MET A 72 -12.43 -1.08 8.75
C MET A 72 -13.36 -1.79 7.76
N LEU A 73 -13.54 -1.24 6.56
CA LEU A 73 -14.30 -1.85 5.47
C LEU A 73 -13.58 -3.09 4.94
N ILE A 74 -12.26 -3.00 4.73
CA ILE A 74 -11.41 -4.13 4.30
C ILE A 74 -11.51 -5.31 5.27
N CYS A 75 -11.39 -5.07 6.58
CA CYS A 75 -11.50 -6.13 7.58
C CYS A 75 -12.89 -6.78 7.65
N GLN A 76 -13.91 -6.15 7.05
CA GLN A 76 -15.26 -6.68 6.91
C GLN A 76 -15.54 -7.22 5.49
N ASN A 77 -14.52 -7.33 4.63
CA ASN A 77 -14.63 -7.70 3.22
C ASN A 77 -15.54 -6.79 2.38
N LYS A 78 -15.76 -5.54 2.80
CA LYS A 78 -16.55 -4.53 2.08
C LYS A 78 -15.70 -3.79 1.04
N TRP A 79 -15.07 -4.55 0.16
CA TRP A 79 -14.05 -4.02 -0.77
C TRP A 79 -14.61 -3.02 -1.79
N GLU A 80 -15.82 -3.27 -2.30
CA GLU A 80 -16.46 -2.38 -3.29
C GLU A 80 -16.83 -1.02 -2.69
N GLU A 81 -17.06 -0.95 -1.38
CA GLU A 81 -17.29 0.31 -0.68
C GLU A 81 -15.97 1.03 -0.36
N ALA A 82 -14.93 0.26 -0.01
CA ALA A 82 -13.60 0.80 0.30
C ALA A 82 -12.90 1.41 -0.92
N LEU A 83 -13.04 0.80 -2.10
CA LEU A 83 -12.33 1.20 -3.32
C LEU A 83 -12.55 2.66 -3.76
N PRO A 84 -13.78 3.19 -3.88
CA PRO A 84 -13.98 4.59 -4.25
C PRO A 84 -13.39 5.56 -3.22
N ILE A 85 -13.47 5.25 -1.93
CA ILE A 85 -12.87 6.07 -0.86
C ILE A 85 -11.35 6.06 -1.00
N PHE A 86 -10.75 4.88 -1.20
CA PHE A 86 -9.32 4.75 -1.41
C PHE A 86 -8.84 5.54 -2.63
N ARG A 87 -9.54 5.45 -3.77
CA ARG A 87 -9.21 6.22 -4.98
C ARG A 87 -9.23 7.73 -4.70
N PHE A 88 -10.26 8.20 -4.00
CA PHE A 88 -10.41 9.61 -3.66
C PHE A 88 -9.27 10.11 -2.75
N VAL A 89 -8.97 9.38 -1.67
CA VAL A 89 -7.88 9.71 -0.74
C VAL A 89 -6.51 9.60 -1.41
N PHE A 90 -6.22 8.50 -2.10
CA PHE A 90 -4.92 8.25 -2.70
C PHE A 90 -4.59 9.26 -3.80
N THR A 91 -5.59 9.64 -4.62
CA THR A 91 -5.41 10.70 -5.63
C THR A 91 -5.02 12.03 -4.99
N MET A 92 -5.64 12.39 -3.86
CA MET A 92 -5.26 13.58 -3.10
C MET A 92 -3.85 13.45 -2.53
N LEU A 93 -3.53 12.33 -1.87
CA LEU A 93 -2.19 12.09 -1.30
C LEU A 93 -1.11 12.16 -2.39
N GLN A 94 -1.38 11.66 -3.60
CA GLN A 94 -0.48 11.77 -4.74
C GLN A 94 -0.30 13.23 -5.17
N ARG A 95 -1.40 13.99 -5.33
CA ARG A 95 -1.39 15.40 -5.73
C ARG A 95 -0.65 16.29 -4.74
N GLU A 96 -0.85 16.07 -3.44
CA GLU A 96 -0.25 16.85 -2.36
C GLU A 96 1.16 16.37 -1.97
N ASN A 97 1.70 15.36 -2.66
CA ASN A 97 2.98 14.71 -2.32
C ASN A 97 3.03 14.17 -0.88
N LYS A 98 1.89 13.66 -0.39
CA LYS A 98 1.68 13.11 0.96
C LYS A 98 1.57 11.59 0.99
N VAL A 99 1.86 10.87 -0.11
CA VAL A 99 1.76 9.39 -0.16
C VAL A 99 2.53 8.70 0.97
N MET A 100 3.66 9.27 1.42
CA MET A 100 4.44 8.76 2.56
C MET A 100 3.68 8.80 3.89
N GLN A 101 2.73 9.74 4.03
CA GLN A 101 1.93 9.92 5.24
C GLN A 101 0.71 8.99 5.28
N GLY A 102 0.28 8.48 4.12
CA GLY A 102 -0.82 7.51 4.02
C GLY A 102 -0.48 6.15 4.63
N ALA A 103 -1.51 5.40 4.98
CA ALA A 103 -1.36 4.10 5.62
C ALA A 103 -0.83 3.04 4.62
N SER A 104 0.46 2.70 4.74
CA SER A 104 1.11 1.70 3.86
C SER A 104 0.43 0.32 3.89
N SER A 105 -0.18 -0.04 5.03
CA SER A 105 -0.98 -1.26 5.17
C SER A 105 -2.24 -1.23 4.30
N VAL A 106 -2.95 -0.10 4.26
CA VAL A 106 -4.11 0.10 3.38
C VAL A 106 -3.68 0.03 1.92
N HIS A 107 -2.59 0.72 1.54
CA HIS A 107 -2.05 0.69 0.18
C HIS A 107 -1.78 -0.74 -0.29
N LYS A 108 -1.15 -1.56 0.57
CA LYS A 108 -0.82 -2.96 0.29
C LYS A 108 -2.06 -3.84 0.08
N GLU A 109 -3.06 -3.72 0.93
CA GLU A 109 -4.30 -4.49 0.77
C GLU A 109 -5.09 -4.05 -0.47
N MET A 110 -5.12 -2.74 -0.76
CA MET A 110 -5.78 -2.21 -1.95
C MET A 110 -5.07 -2.64 -3.24
N ILE A 111 -3.74 -2.66 -3.29
CA ILE A 111 -2.99 -3.23 -4.42
C ILE A 111 -3.40 -4.67 -4.68
N ARG A 112 -3.46 -5.51 -3.65
CA ARG A 112 -3.87 -6.93 -3.80
C ARG A 112 -5.27 -7.05 -4.35
N TYR A 113 -6.19 -6.23 -3.83
CA TYR A 113 -7.57 -6.19 -4.31
C TYR A 113 -7.65 -5.76 -5.78
N LEU A 114 -6.95 -4.70 -6.17
CA LEU A 114 -6.88 -4.22 -7.56
C LEU A 114 -6.34 -5.31 -8.49
N ILE A 115 -5.28 -6.03 -8.10
CA ILE A 115 -4.75 -7.18 -8.86
C ILE A 115 -5.80 -8.28 -9.01
N SER A 116 -6.54 -8.60 -7.96
CA SER A 116 -7.61 -9.62 -8.02
C SER A 116 -8.76 -9.25 -8.95
N LYS A 117 -8.91 -7.95 -9.26
CA LYS A 117 -9.87 -7.40 -10.21
C LYS A 117 -9.25 -7.09 -11.57
N GLU A 118 -8.01 -7.50 -11.79
CA GLU A 118 -7.25 -7.26 -13.04
C GLU A 118 -7.06 -5.76 -13.36
N LEU A 119 -7.15 -4.90 -12.33
CA LEU A 119 -6.92 -3.45 -12.44
C LEU A 119 -5.41 -3.14 -12.31
N TYR A 120 -4.63 -3.71 -13.23
CA TYR A 120 -3.16 -3.69 -13.16
C TYR A 120 -2.57 -2.29 -13.29
N GLU A 121 -3.17 -1.41 -14.11
CA GLU A 121 -2.68 -0.04 -14.29
C GLU A 121 -2.76 0.78 -12.99
N GLU A 122 -3.87 0.65 -12.25
CA GLU A 122 -4.04 1.33 -10.96
C GLU A 122 -3.07 0.76 -9.92
N ALA A 123 -2.94 -0.57 -9.85
CA ALA A 123 -1.98 -1.21 -8.95
C ALA A 123 -0.54 -0.78 -9.25
N ALA A 124 -0.16 -0.72 -10.52
CA ALA A 124 1.15 -0.25 -10.97
C ALA A 124 1.40 1.22 -10.61
N ASN A 125 0.40 2.11 -10.73
CA ASN A 125 0.53 3.51 -10.33
C ASN A 125 0.85 3.65 -8.84
N ILE A 126 0.21 2.86 -7.97
CA ILE A 126 0.50 2.88 -6.53
C ILE A 126 1.91 2.38 -6.24
N ALA A 127 2.31 1.25 -6.83
CA ALA A 127 3.65 0.69 -6.68
C ALA A 127 4.73 1.68 -7.16
N GLN A 128 4.51 2.33 -8.31
CA GLN A 128 5.40 3.38 -8.82
C GLN A 128 5.53 4.56 -7.84
N CYS A 129 4.42 5.02 -7.26
CA CYS A 129 4.46 6.08 -6.25
C CYS A 129 5.29 5.69 -5.03
N HIS A 130 5.20 4.43 -4.59
CA HIS A 130 6.02 3.92 -3.48
C HIS A 130 7.51 3.87 -3.84
N LEU A 131 7.87 3.40 -5.04
CA LEU A 131 9.28 3.34 -5.45
C LEU A 131 9.96 4.71 -5.58
N ARG A 132 9.18 5.78 -5.80
CA ARG A 132 9.69 7.17 -5.77
C ARG A 132 10.01 7.67 -4.36
N ILE A 133 9.55 6.97 -3.33
CA ILE A 133 9.82 7.28 -1.93
C ILE A 133 10.90 6.31 -1.43
N GLN A 134 12.10 6.84 -1.14
CA GLN A 134 13.25 6.02 -0.75
C GLN A 134 12.93 5.07 0.43
N ALA A 135 12.16 5.53 1.42
CA ALA A 135 11.78 4.72 2.58
C ALA A 135 10.87 3.51 2.25
N PHE A 136 10.23 3.50 1.08
CA PHE A 136 9.33 2.43 0.63
C PHE A 136 9.97 1.53 -0.44
N GLN A 137 11.19 1.80 -0.87
CA GLN A 137 11.88 0.96 -1.83
C GLN A 137 12.20 -0.41 -1.21
N GLN A 138 11.62 -1.45 -1.78
CA GLN A 138 11.82 -2.85 -1.38
C GLN A 138 11.78 -3.75 -2.62
N PRO A 139 12.54 -4.87 -2.63
CA PRO A 139 12.58 -5.82 -3.75
C PRO A 139 11.19 -6.22 -4.30
N ASN A 140 10.27 -6.56 -3.41
CA ASN A 140 8.91 -6.98 -3.75
C ASN A 140 8.07 -5.87 -4.41
N VAL A 141 8.35 -4.58 -4.15
CA VAL A 141 7.62 -3.46 -4.79
C VAL A 141 8.06 -3.28 -6.25
N TYR A 142 9.35 -3.50 -6.55
CA TYR A 142 9.86 -3.55 -7.93
C TYR A 142 9.25 -4.71 -8.71
N ILE A 143 9.22 -5.90 -8.09
CA ILE A 143 8.60 -7.10 -8.67
C ILE A 143 7.11 -6.85 -8.94
N LEU A 144 6.40 -6.27 -7.98
CA LEU A 144 4.99 -5.91 -8.10
C LEU A 144 4.74 -4.95 -9.27
N LEU A 145 5.54 -3.88 -9.40
CA LEU A 145 5.40 -2.93 -10.50
C LEU A 145 5.57 -3.63 -11.84
N ASP A 146 6.63 -4.42 -12.00
CA ASP A 146 6.91 -5.15 -13.24
C ASP A 146 5.83 -6.20 -13.55
N TYR A 147 5.34 -6.90 -12.52
CA TYR A 147 4.26 -7.87 -12.63
C TYR A 147 2.98 -7.26 -13.18
N CYS A 148 2.60 -6.07 -12.67
CA CYS A 148 1.43 -5.33 -13.13
C CYS A 148 1.65 -4.77 -14.54
N ASP A 149 2.79 -4.14 -14.80
CA ASP A 149 3.10 -3.53 -16.10
C ASP A 149 3.04 -4.54 -17.25
N LYS A 150 3.48 -5.79 -17.03
CA LYS A 150 3.37 -6.88 -18.02
C LYS A 150 1.94 -7.30 -18.35
N ARG A 151 0.98 -7.00 -17.46
CA ARG A 151 -0.43 -7.40 -17.58
C ARG A 151 -1.35 -6.24 -17.96
N CYS A 152 -0.82 -5.03 -18.01
CA CYS A 152 -1.51 -3.90 -18.65
C CYS A 152 -1.73 -4.19 -20.14
N GLN A 153 -2.78 -3.62 -20.73
CA GLN A 153 -3.08 -3.80 -22.16
C GLN A 153 -1.91 -3.34 -23.05
N SER A 154 -1.26 -2.25 -22.62
CA SER A 154 0.02 -1.81 -23.16
C SER A 154 1.03 -1.71 -22.02
N ARG A 155 2.17 -2.38 -22.17
CA ARG A 155 3.21 -2.33 -21.15
C ARG A 155 3.80 -0.91 -21.12
N PRO A 156 3.72 -0.19 -19.99
CA PRO A 156 4.25 1.15 -19.90
C PRO A 156 5.79 1.14 -19.93
N TYR A 157 6.37 2.17 -20.55
CA TYR A 157 7.80 2.43 -20.43
C TYR A 157 8.12 3.01 -19.05
N ARG A 158 9.12 2.45 -18.37
CA ARG A 158 9.58 2.91 -17.07
C ARG A 158 11.04 3.39 -17.16
N PRO A 159 11.41 4.49 -16.46
CA PRO A 159 12.81 4.83 -16.21
C PRO A 159 13.57 3.65 -15.61
N GLN A 160 14.88 3.57 -15.88
CA GLN A 160 15.72 2.46 -15.46
C GLN A 160 15.63 2.21 -13.94
N GLU A 161 15.57 3.27 -13.16
CA GLU A 161 15.55 3.27 -11.68
C GLU A 161 14.30 2.62 -11.08
N LEU A 162 13.28 2.35 -11.90
CA LEU A 162 12.03 1.67 -11.52
C LEU A 162 11.95 0.23 -12.04
N THR A 163 13.01 -0.29 -12.64
CA THR A 163 13.02 -1.65 -13.21
C THR A 163 13.54 -2.69 -12.22
N VAL A 164 13.07 -3.93 -12.35
CA VAL A 164 13.58 -5.07 -11.57
C VAL A 164 15.06 -5.36 -11.85
N THR A 165 15.54 -5.07 -13.06
CA THR A 165 16.95 -5.21 -13.43
C THR A 165 17.82 -4.23 -12.65
N TYR A 166 17.44 -2.95 -12.62
CA TYR A 166 18.15 -1.95 -11.80
C TYR A 166 18.12 -2.30 -10.32
N ALA A 167 16.96 -2.71 -9.79
CA ALA A 167 16.85 -3.12 -8.39
C ALA A 167 17.79 -4.29 -8.06
N LEU A 168 17.91 -5.27 -8.97
CA LEU A 168 18.80 -6.40 -8.78
C LEU A 168 20.28 -6.04 -8.94
N GLU A 169 20.64 -5.23 -9.93
CA GLU A 169 22.05 -4.97 -10.25
C GLU A 169 22.67 -3.89 -9.35
N GLU A 170 21.92 -2.83 -9.05
CA GLU A 170 22.44 -1.63 -8.41
C GLU A 170 22.06 -1.52 -6.93
N LEU A 171 20.84 -1.92 -6.56
CA LEU A 171 20.35 -1.75 -5.18
C LEU A 171 20.58 -2.99 -4.31
N TRP A 172 20.27 -4.18 -4.83
CA TRP A 172 20.33 -5.44 -4.08
C TRP A 172 20.92 -6.60 -4.90
N PRO A 173 22.21 -6.51 -5.30
CA PRO A 173 22.88 -7.61 -5.98
C PRO A 173 22.86 -8.88 -5.14
N GLY A 174 22.45 -9.99 -5.76
CA GLY A 174 22.31 -11.29 -5.11
C GLY A 174 21.05 -11.46 -4.27
N ASN A 175 20.08 -10.53 -4.33
CA ASN A 175 18.80 -10.71 -3.66
C ASN A 175 18.03 -11.90 -4.26
N ASN A 176 17.58 -12.80 -3.39
CA ASN A 176 16.93 -14.05 -3.80
C ASN A 176 15.62 -13.82 -4.55
N GLU A 177 14.74 -12.95 -4.02
CA GLU A 177 13.40 -12.73 -4.60
C GLU A 177 13.51 -12.06 -5.98
N LEU A 178 14.38 -11.06 -6.11
CA LEU A 178 14.65 -10.40 -7.39
C LEU A 178 15.32 -11.34 -8.38
N THR A 179 16.31 -12.14 -7.94
CA THR A 179 16.99 -13.08 -8.83
C THR A 179 16.02 -14.13 -9.34
N ASP A 180 15.22 -14.72 -8.44
CA ASP A 180 14.18 -15.68 -8.77
C ASP A 180 13.22 -15.13 -9.83
N TYR A 181 12.68 -13.94 -9.56
CA TYR A 181 11.74 -13.29 -10.46
C TYR A 181 12.38 -12.97 -11.82
N VAL A 182 13.59 -12.41 -11.85
CA VAL A 182 14.28 -12.03 -13.08
C VAL A 182 14.62 -13.27 -13.90
N VAL A 183 15.13 -14.34 -13.29
CA VAL A 183 15.45 -15.59 -13.98
C VAL A 183 14.20 -16.15 -14.65
N GLN A 184 13.10 -16.29 -13.89
CA GLN A 184 11.86 -16.87 -14.39
C GLN A 184 11.23 -16.05 -15.52
N ASN A 185 11.34 -14.73 -15.48
CA ASN A 185 10.61 -13.85 -16.39
C ASN A 185 11.43 -13.31 -17.56
N TYR A 186 12.75 -13.28 -17.46
CA TYR A 186 13.62 -12.61 -18.43
C TYR A 186 14.77 -13.47 -18.95
N VAL A 187 15.19 -14.49 -18.19
CA VAL A 187 16.36 -15.30 -18.56
C VAL A 187 15.93 -16.64 -19.16
N LEU A 188 15.10 -17.40 -18.43
CA LEU A 188 14.59 -18.70 -18.89
C LEU A 188 13.78 -18.60 -20.19
N PRO A 189 12.87 -17.61 -20.39
CA PRO A 189 12.07 -17.54 -21.61
C PRO A 189 12.88 -17.35 -22.90
N VAL A 190 14.09 -16.79 -22.81
CA VAL A 190 15.00 -16.59 -23.95
C VAL A 190 16.21 -17.52 -23.91
N ASN A 191 16.28 -18.42 -22.93
CA ASN A 191 17.37 -19.39 -22.75
C ASN A 191 18.77 -18.74 -22.68
N ASP A 192 18.91 -17.62 -21.97
CA ASP A 192 20.20 -16.94 -21.79
C ASP A 192 21.02 -17.60 -20.66
N VAL A 193 21.70 -18.68 -21.02
CA VAL A 193 22.50 -19.50 -20.09
C VAL A 193 23.67 -18.70 -19.50
N ASP A 194 24.28 -17.80 -20.27
CA ASP A 194 25.43 -17.02 -19.82
C ASP A 194 25.02 -16.02 -18.73
N LEU A 195 23.91 -15.31 -18.94
CA LEU A 195 23.35 -14.42 -17.92
C LEU A 195 22.92 -15.20 -16.68
N PHE A 196 22.28 -16.36 -16.84
CA PHE A 196 21.93 -17.22 -15.71
C PHE A 196 23.16 -17.60 -14.87
N MET A 197 24.22 -18.11 -15.51
CA MET A 197 25.45 -18.49 -14.83
C MET A 197 26.15 -17.30 -14.15
N LYS A 198 26.09 -16.11 -14.74
CA LYS A 198 26.57 -14.87 -14.11
C LYS A 198 25.79 -14.56 -12.83
N MET A 199 24.46 -14.65 -12.87
CA MET A 199 23.60 -14.40 -11.70
C MET A 199 23.86 -15.41 -10.59
N LEU A 200 24.01 -16.71 -10.92
CA LEU A 200 24.36 -17.76 -9.96
C LEU A 200 25.66 -17.42 -9.20
N ARG A 201 26.72 -17.04 -9.93
CA ARG A 201 28.00 -16.67 -9.31
C ARG A 201 27.87 -15.46 -8.40
N THR A 202 27.07 -14.47 -8.78
CA THR A 202 26.80 -13.30 -7.93
C THR A 202 26.08 -13.71 -6.65
N MET A 203 25.09 -14.60 -6.74
CA MET A 203 24.40 -15.14 -5.57
C MET A 203 25.32 -15.95 -4.66
N ASP A 204 26.12 -16.86 -5.20
CA ASP A 204 27.07 -17.66 -4.40
C ASP A 204 28.06 -16.77 -3.64
N LYS A 205 28.48 -15.65 -4.26
CA LYS A 205 29.40 -14.68 -3.65
C LYS A 205 28.73 -13.85 -2.55
N LEU A 206 27.50 -13.39 -2.77
CA LEU A 206 26.84 -12.40 -1.92
C LEU A 206 25.86 -13.03 -0.91
N ASN A 207 25.43 -14.26 -1.14
CA ASN A 207 24.50 -15.00 -0.30
C ASN A 207 24.93 -16.47 -0.12
N PRO A 208 26.07 -16.72 0.56
CA PRO A 208 26.68 -18.05 0.64
C PRO A 208 25.86 -19.08 1.42
N GLU A 209 24.88 -18.64 2.22
CA GLU A 209 23.98 -19.52 2.97
C GLU A 209 22.71 -19.91 2.19
N PHE A 210 22.50 -19.33 1.00
CA PHE A 210 21.33 -19.61 0.20
C PHE A 210 21.37 -21.04 -0.36
N LYS A 211 20.28 -21.78 -0.15
CA LYS A 211 20.07 -23.09 -0.76
C LYS A 211 19.05 -22.96 -1.88
N TRP A 212 19.47 -23.28 -3.10
CA TRP A 212 18.60 -23.43 -4.26
C TRP A 212 17.62 -24.59 -4.02
N THR A 213 16.49 -24.35 -3.36
CA THR A 213 15.41 -25.33 -3.30
C THR A 213 14.68 -25.30 -4.63
N SER A 214 15.21 -26.09 -5.57
CA SER A 214 14.64 -26.54 -6.84
C SER A 214 13.42 -25.76 -7.36
N TYR A 215 13.63 -24.96 -8.39
CA TYR A 215 12.62 -24.67 -9.38
C TYR A 215 12.01 -25.98 -9.87
N LYS A 216 10.72 -26.20 -9.64
CA LYS A 216 10.00 -27.22 -10.39
C LYS A 216 9.91 -26.71 -11.83
N ILE A 217 10.82 -27.19 -12.67
CA ILE A 217 10.75 -27.12 -14.12
C ILE A 217 9.46 -27.81 -14.57
#